data_AF-A0A6J7RN41-F1
#
_entry.id   AF-A0A6J7RN41-F1
#
_cell.length_a   1.000
_cell.length_b   1.000
_cell.length_c   1.000
_cell.angle_alpha   90.00
_cell.angle_beta   90.00
_cell.angle_gamma   90.00
#
_symmetry.space_group_name_H-M   'P 1'
#
loop_
_entity.id
_entity.type
_entity.pdbx_description
1 polymer ?
#
loop_
_entity_poly.entity_id
_entity_poly.type
_entity_poly.pdbx_seq_one_letter_code
_entity_poly.pdbx_strand_id
1 'polypeptide(L)' 'MAFRDGVLLFSQPGALPAASFDELIAAIRAVDMDDVRRQIAEAEATE' A
#
# COMPACT_ATOMS: atom_id res chain seq x y z
N MET A 1 -4.73 6.39 6.29
CA MET A 1 -5.10 5.24 5.46
C MET A 1 -4.83 5.61 4.02
N ALA A 2 -4.18 4.75 3.24
CA ALA A 2 -3.84 5.04 1.85
C ALA A 2 -4.36 3.95 0.92
N PHE A 3 -5.04 4.39 -0.13
CA PHE A 3 -5.64 3.55 -1.15
C PHE A 3 -5.05 3.89 -2.51
N ARG A 4 -4.72 2.88 -3.31
CA ARG A 4 -4.30 3.04 -4.70
C ARG A 4 -5.10 2.09 -5.58
N ASP A 5 -5.79 2.63 -6.59
CA ASP A 5 -6.61 1.84 -7.53
C ASP A 5 -7.68 0.96 -6.85
N GLY A 6 -8.20 1.39 -5.69
CA GLY A 6 -9.16 0.59 -4.89
C GLY A 6 -8.52 -0.43 -3.94
N VAL A 7 -7.19 -0.58 -3.95
CA VAL A 7 -6.44 -1.44 -3.03
C VAL A 7 -5.98 -0.66 -1.81
N LEU A 8 -6.26 -1.18 -0.61
CA LEU A 8 -5.76 -0.64 0.65
C LEU A 8 -4.29 -1.04 0.85
N LEU A 9 -3.37 -0.13 0.54
CA LEU A 9 -1.93 -0.36 0.70
C LEU A 9 -1.43 -0.05 2.11
N PHE A 10 -2.10 0.85 2.83
CA PHE A 10 -1.69 1.24 4.17
C PHE A 10 -2.90 1.45 5.08
N SER A 11 -3.07 0.55 6.04
CA SER A 11 -4.22 0.50 6.95
C SER A 11 -3.90 0.96 8.38
N GLN A 12 -2.65 1.34 8.71
CA GLN A 12 -2.31 1.74 10.07
C GLN A 12 -2.77 3.18 10.37
N PRO A 13 -3.80 3.39 11.23
CA PRO A 13 -4.11 4.72 11.72
C PRO A 13 -3.04 5.14 12.74
N GLY A 14 -2.47 6.33 12.57
CA GLY A 14 -1.47 6.88 13.49
C GLY A 14 -0.95 8.23 13.01
N ALA A 15 -0.43 9.04 13.92
CA ALA A 15 0.26 10.27 13.57
C ALA A 15 1.64 9.91 12.98
N LEU A 16 1.69 9.68 11.67
CA LEU A 16 2.97 9.54 10.98
C LEU A 16 3.73 10.87 11.07
N PRO A 17 5.03 10.85 11.41
CA PRO A 17 5.90 12.00 11.24
C PRO A 17 5.90 12.47 9.78
N ALA A 18 6.02 13.78 9.54
CA ALA A 18 5.96 14.35 8.19
C ALA A 18 6.96 13.70 7.22
N ALA A 19 8.20 13.41 7.67
CA ALA A 19 9.21 12.73 6.86
C ALA A 19 8.76 11.31 6.43
N SER A 20 8.19 10.55 7.35
CA SER A 20 7.69 9.20 7.07
C SER A 20 6.42 9.22 6.22
N PHE A 21 5.64 10.31 6.27
CA PHE A 21 4.49 10.49 5.40
C PHE A 21 4.89 10.76 3.94
N ASP A 22 5.89 11.62 3.71
CA ASP A 22 6.45 11.84 2.37
C ASP A 22 7.06 10.55 1.79
N GLU A 23 7.77 9.79 2.62
CA GLU A 23 8.35 8.49 2.23
C GLU A 23 7.25 7.47 1.90
N LEU A 24 6.17 7.44 2.67
CA LEU A 24 4.99 6.62 2.38
C LEU A 24 4.33 7.03 1.06
N ILE A 25 4.20 8.33 0.77
CA ILE A 25 3.67 8.81 -0.51
C ILE A 25 4.58 8.39 -1.66
N ALA A 26 5.90 8.53 -1.51
CA ALA A 26 6.87 8.13 -2.52
C ALA A 26 6.82 6.62 -2.76
N ALA A 27 6.78 5.81 -1.69
CA ALA A 27 6.63 4.36 -1.76
C ALA A 27 5.31 3.98 -2.46
N ILE A 28 4.18 4.56 -2.05
CA ILE A 28 2.88 4.29 -2.68
C ILE A 28 2.88 4.67 -4.16
N ARG A 29 3.58 5.71 -4.59
CA ARG A 29 3.71 6.08 -6.02
C ARG A 29 4.65 5.16 -6.78
N ALA A 30 5.71 4.67 -6.14
CA ALA A 30 6.71 3.79 -6.72
C ALA A 30 6.27 2.32 -6.78
N VAL A 31 5.29 1.92 -5.97
CA VAL A 31 4.71 0.58 -5.96
C VAL A 31 4.19 0.20 -7.35
N ASP A 32 4.46 -1.03 -7.76
CA ASP A 32 3.92 -1.60 -9.00
C ASP A 32 2.57 -2.27 -8.72
N MET A 33 1.51 -1.82 -9.41
CA MET A 33 0.18 -2.37 -9.20
C MET A 33 0.02 -3.78 -9.79
N ASP A 34 0.83 -4.17 -10.78
CA ASP A 34 0.86 -5.54 -11.29
C ASP A 34 1.47 -6.51 -10.26
N ASP A 35 2.47 -6.06 -9.51
CA ASP A 35 3.03 -6.82 -8.38
C ASP A 35 2.05 -6.91 -7.22
N VAL A 36 1.40 -5.80 -6.85
CA VAL A 36 0.36 -5.77 -5.81
C VAL A 36 -0.81 -6.69 -6.16
N ARG A 37 -1.28 -6.69 -7.41
CA ARG A 37 -2.35 -7.59 -7.86
C ARG A 37 -1.94 -9.06 -7.77
N ARG A 38 -0.69 -9.40 -8.07
CA ARG A 38 -0.15 -10.76 -7.88
C ARG A 38 -0.11 -11.15 -6.40
N GLN A 39 0.41 -10.27 -5.54
CA GLN A 39 0.46 -10.51 -4.09
C GLN A 39 -0.93 -10.66 -3.47
N ILE A 40 -1.93 -9.89 -3.94
CA ILE A 40 -3.32 -10.06 -3.50
C ILE A 40 -3.88 -11.40 -3.97
N ALA A 41 -3.67 -11.78 -5.23
CA ALA A 41 -4.11 -13.08 -5.74
C ALA A 41 -3.44 -14.26 -4.99
N GLU A 42 -2.17 -14.13 -4.58
CA GLU A 42 -1.47 -15.10 -3.74
C GLU A 42 -2.00 -15.12 -2.30
N ALA A 43 -2.33 -13.97 -1.73
CA ALA A 43 -2.93 -13.85 -0.41
C ALA A 43 -4.36 -14.44 -0.38
N GLU A 44 -5.18 -14.17 -1.39
CA GLU A 44 -6.54 -14.73 -1.53
C GLU A 44 -6.52 -16.24 -1.83
N ALA A 45 -5.48 -16.76 -2.48
CA ALA A 45 -5.31 -18.19 -2.72
C ALA A 45 -4.85 -18.98 -1.49
N THR A 46 -4.44 -18.29 -0.42
CA THR A 46 -3.98 -18.91 0.84
C THR A 46 -5.11 -18.99 1.90
N GLU A 47 -6.29 -18.47 1.60
CA GLU A 47 -7.52 -18.61 2.42
C GLU A 47 -8.34 -19.85 2.01
#